data_AF-A0A432F6S2-F1
#
_entry.id   AF-A0A432F6S2-F1
#
_cell.length_a   1.000
_cell.length_b   1.000
_cell.length_c   1.000
_cell.angle_alpha   90.00
_cell.angle_beta   90.00
_cell.angle_gamma   90.00
#
_symmetry.space_group_name_H-M   'P 1'
#
loop_
_entity.id
_entity.type
_entity.pdbx_description
1 polymer ?
#
loop_
_entity_poly.entity_id
_entity_poly.type
_entity_poly.pdbx_seq_one_letter_code
_entity_poly.pdbx_strand_id
1 'polypeptide(L)'
;PSAADWPSYRHDNQRSGITAETLKLPLTRRWQMIPVQPPYPAWAKPAKFDFYVSPQSRKPLVHRLAYDHAYHATAIGDRVYYGSSAEHTVHCLDAYSGKEKWVFFTDGPVRFAPSIHDGRVYAGSDDGTAYCLDAVTGRLIWSHTAASEKNKLVPNDGRLVSAWSVRSSVAVDGGTAYFTSGFFPHEGVYMSAVDAITGKATQSRHWKQHHLNKGSFQGYMLLSNSRIYMPGGRSTPFYFDRRTGKRLGHFAKGGGMGSFALLADNRIVHGPADRSGGVLTEASLSGDKVASHTDALDMIVDARAMFLLTANKVTAMTRSSRRALWSQPIEAGNALALAGRTLFVGSRDKVSALDAANGRTLWNGTVPGRALGLAVANGALLVSTDTGAIVSFGQASDQPSAWILY
;
A
#
# COMPACT_ATOMS: atom_id res chain seq x y z
N PRO A 1 -9.38 -3.54 25.90
CA PRO A 1 -9.38 -3.97 24.48
C PRO A 1 -7.96 -4.27 24.03
N SER A 2 -7.68 -5.46 23.51
CA SER A 2 -6.40 -5.72 22.84
C SER A 2 -6.26 -4.74 21.67
N ALA A 3 -5.07 -4.19 21.48
CA ALA A 3 -4.79 -3.34 20.33
C ALA A 3 -5.05 -4.12 19.03
N ALA A 4 -5.48 -3.43 17.98
CA ALA A 4 -5.74 -4.04 16.70
C ALA A 4 -4.42 -4.20 15.93
N ASP A 5 -4.45 -5.09 14.95
CA ASP A 5 -3.36 -5.33 14.02
C ASP A 5 -3.54 -4.51 12.75
N TRP A 6 -2.44 -4.34 12.00
CA TRP A 6 -2.40 -3.75 10.67
C TRP A 6 -1.64 -4.69 9.71
N PRO A 7 -2.23 -5.85 9.37
CA PRO A 7 -1.54 -6.98 8.76
C PRO A 7 -1.11 -6.75 7.30
N SER A 8 -1.67 -5.76 6.62
CA SER A 8 -1.36 -5.49 5.22
C SER A 8 -1.40 -3.99 4.90
N TYR A 9 -0.92 -3.59 3.73
CA TYR A 9 -0.99 -2.18 3.30
C TYR A 9 -2.43 -1.66 3.37
N ARG A 10 -2.60 -0.51 4.02
CA ARG A 10 -3.91 0.08 4.35
C ARG A 10 -4.84 -0.91 5.06
N HIS A 11 -4.31 -1.57 6.08
CA HIS A 11 -4.97 -2.44 7.03
C HIS A 11 -5.37 -3.81 6.47
N ASP A 12 -6.11 -3.89 5.37
CA ASP A 12 -6.72 -5.13 4.88
C ASP A 12 -6.61 -5.30 3.36
N ASN A 13 -7.04 -6.47 2.86
CA ASN A 13 -7.04 -6.81 1.43
C ASN A 13 -7.99 -5.96 0.58
N GLN A 14 -8.82 -5.11 1.18
CA GLN A 14 -9.67 -4.13 0.51
C GLN A 14 -9.07 -2.72 0.52
N ARG A 15 -7.93 -2.54 1.20
CA ARG A 15 -7.18 -1.28 1.33
C ARG A 15 -7.98 -0.18 2.01
N SER A 16 -8.82 -0.55 2.98
CA SER A 16 -9.74 0.37 3.66
C SER A 16 -9.03 1.56 4.31
N GLY A 17 -7.85 1.32 4.91
CA GLY A 17 -7.17 2.29 5.76
C GLY A 17 -7.92 2.56 7.07
N ILE A 18 -8.77 1.64 7.51
CA ILE A 18 -9.65 1.78 8.69
C ILE A 18 -9.32 0.71 9.72
N THR A 19 -9.13 1.11 10.97
CA THR A 19 -9.12 0.21 12.13
C THR A 19 -10.17 0.63 13.15
N ALA A 20 -10.70 -0.34 13.90
CA ALA A 20 -11.60 -0.09 15.02
C ALA A 20 -10.84 0.42 16.27
N GLU A 21 -9.52 0.30 16.29
CA GLU A 21 -8.69 0.77 17.40
C GLU A 21 -8.87 2.27 17.63
N THR A 22 -8.92 2.66 18.90
CA THR A 22 -9.01 4.07 19.29
C THR A 22 -7.76 4.45 20.09
N LEU A 23 -6.97 5.36 19.53
CA LEU A 23 -5.80 5.91 20.21
C LEU A 23 -6.22 7.04 21.15
N LYS A 24 -5.75 7.00 22.39
CA LYS A 24 -5.94 8.10 23.35
C LYS A 24 -5.00 9.26 22.99
N LEU A 25 -5.53 10.47 22.85
CA LEU A 25 -4.71 11.66 22.57
C LEU A 25 -4.40 12.40 23.89
N PRO A 26 -3.28 13.16 23.99
CA PRO A 26 -2.26 13.37 22.95
C PRO A 26 -1.32 12.18 22.78
N LEU A 27 -0.77 12.01 21.57
CA LEU A 27 0.30 11.05 21.32
C LEU A 27 1.67 11.69 21.54
N THR A 28 2.63 10.87 21.92
CA THR A 28 4.04 11.22 22.08
C THR A 28 4.89 10.32 21.19
N ARG A 29 6.01 10.84 20.66
CA ARG A 29 6.92 10.03 19.85
C ARG A 29 7.56 8.96 20.72
N ARG A 30 7.31 7.67 20.42
CA ARG A 30 7.95 6.54 21.08
C ARG A 30 9.37 6.34 20.56
N TRP A 31 9.51 6.24 19.24
CA TRP A 31 10.78 6.03 18.56
C TRP A 31 10.70 6.51 17.12
N GLN A 32 11.87 6.62 16.49
CA GLN A 32 12.03 6.95 15.09
C GLN A 32 13.17 6.11 14.52
N MET A 33 12.86 5.28 13.54
CA MET A 33 13.84 4.60 12.72
C MET A 33 14.19 5.52 11.55
N ILE A 34 15.50 5.71 11.31
CA ILE A 34 16.03 6.45 10.16
C ILE A 34 16.86 5.46 9.35
N PRO A 35 16.52 5.20 8.08
CA PRO A 35 17.26 4.24 7.28
C PRO A 35 18.60 4.82 6.82
N VAL A 36 19.55 3.95 6.50
CA VAL A 36 20.83 4.36 5.90
C VAL A 36 20.60 4.93 4.50
N GLN A 37 19.67 4.33 3.75
CA GLN A 37 19.30 4.77 2.41
C GLN A 37 17.79 5.06 2.34
N PRO A 38 17.38 6.21 1.77
CA PRO A 38 15.97 6.48 1.51
C PRO A 38 15.43 5.49 0.47
N PRO A 39 14.09 5.37 0.34
CA PRO A 39 13.46 4.52 -0.66
C PRO A 39 13.98 4.85 -2.05
N TYR A 40 14.27 3.81 -2.84
CA TYR A 40 14.68 3.93 -4.23
C TYR A 40 13.51 3.51 -5.14
N PRO A 41 12.75 4.47 -5.70
CA PRO A 41 11.57 4.17 -6.51
C PRO A 41 11.88 3.34 -7.75
N ALA A 42 10.92 2.56 -8.23
CA ALA A 42 11.07 1.70 -9.41
C ALA A 42 11.16 2.48 -10.72
N TRP A 43 10.73 3.74 -10.67
CA TRP A 43 10.60 4.61 -11.81
C TRP A 43 11.14 5.98 -11.43
N ALA A 44 11.99 6.51 -12.30
CA ALA A 44 12.47 7.87 -12.20
C ALA A 44 11.33 8.89 -12.06
N LYS A 45 11.68 10.08 -11.57
CA LYS A 45 10.76 11.21 -11.51
C LYS A 45 10.13 11.47 -12.89
N PRO A 46 8.83 11.76 -12.95
CA PRO A 46 8.15 12.02 -14.20
C PRO A 46 8.81 13.21 -14.91
N ALA A 47 8.71 13.23 -16.23
CA ALA A 47 9.19 14.35 -17.02
C ALA A 47 8.53 15.65 -16.53
N LYS A 48 9.28 16.75 -16.57
CA LYS A 48 8.78 18.06 -16.12
C LYS A 48 7.52 18.51 -16.86
N PHE A 49 7.32 18.05 -18.10
CA PHE A 49 6.17 18.38 -18.94
C PHE A 49 5.75 17.19 -19.81
N ASP A 50 4.45 17.10 -20.12
CA ASP A 50 3.93 16.19 -21.14
C ASP A 50 3.90 16.89 -22.52
N PHE A 51 4.98 16.76 -23.28
CA PHE A 51 5.07 17.33 -24.64
C PHE A 51 4.16 16.64 -25.67
N TYR A 52 3.59 15.47 -25.36
CA TYR A 52 2.75 14.71 -26.29
C TYR A 52 1.27 15.11 -26.22
N VAL A 53 0.80 15.59 -25.08
CA VAL A 53 -0.64 15.67 -24.79
C VAL A 53 -1.10 17.08 -24.53
N SER A 54 -0.24 17.93 -23.98
CA SER A 54 -0.59 19.33 -23.79
C SER A 54 0.66 20.22 -23.86
N PRO A 55 1.26 20.36 -25.06
CA PRO A 55 2.45 21.19 -25.25
C PRO A 55 2.22 22.65 -24.82
N GLN A 56 0.97 23.14 -24.80
CA GLN A 56 0.64 24.50 -24.37
C GLN A 56 0.47 24.65 -22.85
N SER A 57 -0.01 23.63 -22.11
CA SER A 57 -0.39 23.81 -20.69
C SER A 57 0.78 23.81 -19.73
N ARG A 58 1.95 23.29 -20.14
CA ARG A 58 3.17 23.14 -19.29
C ARG A 58 2.85 22.55 -17.89
N LYS A 59 1.78 21.75 -17.77
CA LYS A 59 1.43 21.14 -16.49
C LYS A 59 2.47 20.06 -16.14
N PRO A 60 3.02 20.06 -14.91
CA PRO A 60 3.90 18.99 -14.46
C PRO A 60 3.18 17.65 -14.45
N LEU A 61 3.86 16.61 -14.92
CA LEU A 61 3.36 15.24 -14.79
C LEU A 61 3.45 14.79 -13.32
N VAL A 62 2.38 14.18 -12.83
CA VAL A 62 2.33 13.58 -11.49
C VAL A 62 2.77 12.10 -11.58
N HIS A 63 3.46 11.61 -10.54
CA HIS A 63 3.79 10.19 -10.42
C HIS A 63 2.50 9.35 -10.35
N ARG A 64 2.33 8.43 -11.31
CA ARG A 64 1.18 7.49 -11.33
C ARG A 64 1.44 6.23 -10.50
N LEU A 65 2.72 5.90 -10.34
CA LEU A 65 3.23 4.76 -9.60
C LEU A 65 3.94 5.33 -8.38
N ALA A 66 3.23 5.40 -7.26
CA ALA A 66 3.71 6.01 -6.02
C ALA A 66 3.75 5.00 -4.86
N TYR A 67 3.68 3.70 -5.19
CA TYR A 67 3.56 2.61 -4.22
C TYR A 67 4.84 2.32 -3.43
N ASP A 68 6.01 2.83 -3.86
CA ASP A 68 7.33 2.54 -3.29
C ASP A 68 8.13 3.81 -2.95
N HIS A 69 7.44 4.94 -2.78
CA HIS A 69 8.07 6.19 -2.35
C HIS A 69 8.34 6.27 -0.84
N ALA A 70 7.92 5.26 -0.08
CA ALA A 70 8.15 5.12 1.36
C ALA A 70 8.29 3.64 1.71
N TYR A 71 8.97 3.35 2.82
CA TYR A 71 8.95 2.03 3.44
C TYR A 71 7.64 1.85 4.20
N HIS A 72 6.59 1.48 3.47
CA HIS A 72 5.27 1.26 4.04
C HIS A 72 5.31 0.13 5.08
N ALA A 73 4.81 0.44 6.27
CA ALA A 73 4.85 -0.47 7.41
C ALA A 73 3.54 -1.26 7.56
N THR A 74 3.68 -2.50 8.01
CA THR A 74 2.62 -3.34 8.57
C THR A 74 2.99 -3.71 10.00
N ALA A 75 2.02 -4.05 10.84
CA ALA A 75 2.27 -4.32 12.24
C ALA A 75 1.28 -5.34 12.80
N ILE A 76 1.78 -6.28 13.59
CA ILE A 76 0.97 -7.23 14.35
C ILE A 76 1.59 -7.37 15.74
N GLY A 77 0.77 -7.24 16.78
CA GLY A 77 1.22 -7.35 18.16
C GLY A 77 2.44 -6.47 18.46
N ASP A 78 3.55 -7.07 18.89
CA ASP A 78 4.78 -6.40 19.31
C ASP A 78 5.79 -6.16 18.16
N ARG A 79 5.34 -6.25 16.90
CA ARG A 79 6.22 -6.23 15.71
C ARG A 79 5.74 -5.31 14.62
N VAL A 80 6.70 -4.65 13.98
CA VAL A 80 6.52 -3.80 12.80
C VAL A 80 7.37 -4.34 11.67
N TYR A 81 6.82 -4.44 10.47
CA TYR A 81 7.49 -5.01 9.30
C TYR A 81 7.50 -4.00 8.16
N TYR A 82 8.59 -3.98 7.39
CA TYR A 82 8.68 -3.20 6.15
C TYR A 82 9.64 -3.85 5.15
N GLY A 83 9.46 -3.53 3.87
CA GLY A 83 10.39 -3.86 2.80
C GLY A 83 11.27 -2.67 2.45
N SER A 84 12.56 -2.93 2.21
CA SER A 84 13.54 -1.93 1.77
C SER A 84 13.82 -2.10 0.28
N SER A 85 13.41 -1.13 -0.52
CA SER A 85 13.75 -1.08 -1.95
C SER A 85 15.21 -0.71 -2.17
N ALA A 86 15.86 -0.03 -1.22
CA ALA A 86 17.26 0.38 -1.35
C ALA A 86 18.24 -0.73 -0.94
N GLU A 87 17.89 -1.51 0.10
CA GLU A 87 18.79 -2.51 0.69
C GLU A 87 18.44 -3.95 0.27
N HIS A 88 17.33 -4.14 -0.47
CA HIS A 88 16.86 -5.44 -0.96
C HIS A 88 16.50 -6.40 0.18
N THR A 89 15.79 -5.90 1.19
CA THR A 89 15.55 -6.61 2.44
C THR A 89 14.10 -6.52 2.92
N VAL A 90 13.72 -7.47 3.77
CA VAL A 90 12.54 -7.41 4.64
C VAL A 90 13.04 -7.26 6.08
N HIS A 91 12.50 -6.29 6.82
CA HIS A 91 12.87 -6.04 8.21
C HIS A 91 11.70 -6.32 9.16
N CYS A 92 12.05 -6.70 10.38
CA CYS A 92 11.16 -6.67 11.54
C CYS A 92 11.77 -5.81 12.64
N LEU A 93 10.99 -4.87 13.14
CA LEU A 93 11.32 -4.04 14.28
C LEU A 93 10.45 -4.43 15.48
N ASP A 94 10.97 -4.18 16.67
CA ASP A 94 10.19 -4.14 17.90
C ASP A 94 9.24 -2.94 17.91
N ALA A 95 7.95 -3.16 18.15
CA ALA A 95 6.94 -2.10 18.07
C ALA A 95 7.06 -1.02 19.17
N TYR A 96 7.72 -1.32 20.30
CA TYR A 96 7.85 -0.39 21.43
C TYR A 96 9.14 0.42 21.42
N SER A 97 10.22 -0.17 20.92
CA SER A 97 11.55 0.46 20.92
C SER A 97 12.05 0.85 19.52
N GLY A 98 11.47 0.30 18.45
CA GLY A 98 11.93 0.50 17.07
C GLY A 98 13.24 -0.23 16.75
N LYS A 99 13.78 -1.04 17.68
CA LYS A 99 15.00 -1.81 17.46
C LYS A 99 14.75 -2.95 16.50
N GLU A 100 15.71 -3.23 15.63
CA GLU A 100 15.64 -4.37 14.72
C GLU A 100 15.62 -5.69 15.50
N LYS A 101 14.64 -6.54 15.19
CA LYS A 101 14.53 -7.91 15.69
C LYS A 101 15.17 -8.90 14.71
N TRP A 102 14.98 -8.70 13.42
CA TRP A 102 15.61 -9.48 12.36
C TRP A 102 15.55 -8.75 11.01
N VAL A 103 16.42 -9.18 10.09
CA VAL A 103 16.46 -8.78 8.68
C VAL A 103 16.59 -10.02 7.78
N PHE A 104 15.91 -10.02 6.65
CA PHE A 104 16.01 -11.04 5.61
C PHE A 104 16.41 -10.40 4.28
N PHE A 105 17.43 -10.96 3.63
CA PHE A 105 17.96 -10.45 2.35
C PHE A 105 17.32 -11.16 1.16
N THR A 106 17.03 -10.37 0.13
CA THR A 106 16.56 -10.82 -1.18
C THR A 106 17.55 -10.38 -2.26
N ASP A 107 17.43 -10.90 -3.47
CA ASP A 107 18.36 -10.59 -4.57
C ASP A 107 17.91 -9.34 -5.36
N GLY A 108 16.88 -8.64 -4.88
CA GLY A 108 16.33 -7.47 -5.54
C GLY A 108 15.47 -6.58 -4.63
N PRO A 109 15.06 -5.39 -5.09
CA PRO A 109 14.25 -4.48 -4.30
C PRO A 109 12.96 -5.10 -3.73
N VAL A 110 12.72 -4.94 -2.42
CA VAL A 110 11.41 -5.20 -1.80
C VAL A 110 10.64 -3.89 -1.71
N ARG A 111 9.64 -3.73 -2.58
CA ARG A 111 8.99 -2.42 -2.82
C ARG A 111 7.69 -2.16 -2.07
N PHE A 112 7.06 -3.24 -1.61
CA PHE A 112 5.72 -3.19 -1.03
C PHE A 112 5.78 -3.54 0.45
N ALA A 113 4.82 -3.03 1.22
CA ALA A 113 4.64 -3.46 2.60
C ALA A 113 4.41 -4.99 2.65
N PRO A 114 5.11 -5.73 3.52
CA PRO A 114 4.87 -7.15 3.69
C PRO A 114 3.45 -7.42 4.21
N SER A 115 2.77 -8.45 3.69
CA SER A 115 1.52 -8.91 4.27
C SER A 115 1.80 -9.93 5.38
N ILE A 116 0.98 -9.95 6.41
CA ILE A 116 1.17 -10.81 7.58
C ILE A 116 -0.09 -11.62 7.80
N HIS A 117 0.05 -12.93 7.90
CA HIS A 117 -1.07 -13.85 8.10
C HIS A 117 -0.60 -15.11 8.82
N ASP A 118 -1.29 -15.51 9.89
CA ASP A 118 -1.02 -16.73 10.67
C ASP A 118 0.47 -16.92 11.01
N GLY A 119 1.08 -15.91 11.63
CA GLY A 119 2.48 -15.97 12.08
C GLY A 119 3.51 -15.99 10.94
N ARG A 120 3.14 -15.58 9.72
CA ARG A 120 4.02 -15.55 8.54
C ARG A 120 4.01 -14.19 7.87
N VAL A 121 5.15 -13.82 7.31
CA VAL A 121 5.37 -12.57 6.56
C VAL A 121 5.56 -12.90 5.08
N TYR A 122 4.80 -12.24 4.22
CA TYR A 122 4.81 -12.47 2.77
C TYR A 122 5.29 -11.21 2.05
N ALA A 123 6.31 -11.36 1.22
CA ALA A 123 6.94 -10.24 0.50
C ALA A 123 7.23 -10.61 -0.95
N GLY A 124 7.07 -9.64 -1.85
CA GLY A 124 7.45 -9.76 -3.24
C GLY A 124 8.72 -8.94 -3.52
N SER A 125 9.64 -9.51 -4.29
CA SER A 125 10.89 -8.87 -4.68
C SER A 125 10.95 -8.63 -6.19
N ASP A 126 11.71 -7.60 -6.56
CA ASP A 126 12.08 -7.31 -7.94
C ASP A 126 13.02 -8.38 -8.54
N ASP A 127 13.58 -9.30 -7.74
CA ASP A 127 14.24 -10.52 -8.22
C ASP A 127 13.27 -11.55 -8.86
N GLY A 128 11.97 -11.26 -8.85
CA GLY A 128 10.93 -12.09 -9.46
C GLY A 128 10.39 -13.20 -8.55
N THR A 129 10.74 -13.15 -7.26
CA THR A 129 10.37 -14.16 -6.27
C THR A 129 9.42 -13.59 -5.22
N ALA A 130 8.39 -14.36 -4.88
CA ALA A 130 7.60 -14.16 -3.67
C ALA A 130 8.18 -15.01 -2.53
N TYR A 131 8.31 -14.43 -1.36
CA TYR A 131 8.89 -15.04 -0.17
C TYR A 131 7.84 -15.16 0.94
N CYS A 132 7.93 -16.23 1.71
CA CYS A 132 7.24 -16.39 2.98
C CYS A 132 8.27 -16.66 4.08
N LEU A 133 8.23 -15.83 5.11
CA LEU A 133 9.14 -15.86 6.25
C LEU A 133 8.34 -16.16 7.53
N ASP A 134 8.99 -16.80 8.48
CA ASP A 134 8.48 -16.89 9.84
C ASP A 134 8.46 -15.49 10.49
N ALA A 135 7.31 -15.07 11.01
CA ALA A 135 7.13 -13.70 11.49
C ALA A 135 7.97 -13.38 12.74
N VAL A 136 8.33 -14.39 13.52
CA VAL A 136 9.08 -14.24 14.78
C VAL A 136 10.57 -14.17 14.51
N THR A 137 11.08 -15.05 13.66
CA THR A 137 12.52 -15.31 13.44
C THR A 137 13.08 -14.78 12.13
N GLY A 138 12.23 -14.43 11.16
CA GLY A 138 12.64 -14.01 9.82
C GLY A 138 13.17 -15.16 8.94
N ARG A 139 13.11 -16.40 9.43
CA ARG A 139 13.59 -17.56 8.67
C ARG A 139 12.72 -17.81 7.45
N LEU A 140 13.36 -18.12 6.33
CA LEU A 140 12.67 -18.52 5.11
C LEU A 140 11.89 -19.81 5.33
N ILE A 141 10.57 -19.76 5.07
CA ILE A 141 9.69 -20.94 5.04
C ILE A 141 9.62 -21.47 3.61
N TRP A 142 9.32 -20.59 2.65
CA TRP A 142 9.31 -20.92 1.24
C TRP A 142 9.59 -19.70 0.36
N SER A 143 10.02 -19.96 -0.87
CA SER A 143 10.13 -18.97 -1.94
C SER A 143 9.48 -19.52 -3.21
N HIS A 144 8.80 -18.67 -3.98
CA HIS A 144 8.15 -19.04 -5.23
C HIS A 144 8.49 -18.07 -6.35
N THR A 145 9.12 -18.57 -7.41
CA THR A 145 9.36 -17.82 -8.66
C THR A 145 8.40 -18.33 -9.71
N ALA A 146 7.55 -17.46 -10.26
CA ALA A 146 6.56 -17.86 -11.26
C ALA A 146 7.16 -17.95 -12.67
N ALA A 147 8.15 -17.16 -13.02
CA ALA A 147 8.82 -17.27 -14.33
C ALA A 147 9.72 -18.51 -14.40
N SER A 148 9.79 -19.13 -15.59
CA SER A 148 10.73 -20.24 -15.85
C SER A 148 12.18 -19.77 -15.99
N GLU A 149 12.39 -18.54 -16.47
CA GLU A 149 13.71 -17.95 -16.72
C GLU A 149 14.12 -17.00 -15.59
N LYS A 150 14.60 -17.56 -14.47
CA LYS A 150 14.94 -16.77 -13.27
C LYS A 150 16.07 -15.74 -13.50
N ASN A 151 16.97 -15.99 -14.47
CA ASN A 151 18.18 -15.20 -14.66
C ASN A 151 18.09 -14.14 -15.77
N LYS A 152 16.90 -13.91 -16.34
CA LYS A 152 16.70 -12.84 -17.32
C LYS A 152 16.56 -11.51 -16.59
N LEU A 153 17.66 -10.76 -16.55
CA LEU A 153 17.72 -9.45 -15.92
C LEU A 153 17.55 -8.33 -16.95
N VAL A 154 16.84 -7.27 -16.55
CA VAL A 154 16.63 -6.06 -17.35
C VAL A 154 17.08 -4.83 -16.56
N PRO A 155 17.66 -3.82 -17.22
CA PRO A 155 17.91 -2.53 -16.59
C PRO A 155 16.60 -1.86 -16.17
N ASN A 156 16.51 -1.45 -14.91
CA ASN A 156 15.44 -0.62 -14.38
C ASN A 156 16.04 0.40 -13.39
N ASP A 157 15.94 1.68 -13.75
CA ASP A 157 16.35 2.83 -12.94
C ASP A 157 17.72 2.65 -12.26
N GLY A 158 18.75 2.33 -13.07
CA GLY A 158 20.12 2.16 -12.59
C GLY A 158 20.44 0.80 -11.93
N ARG A 159 19.53 -0.18 -11.98
CA ARG A 159 19.72 -1.52 -11.42
C ARG A 159 19.36 -2.62 -12.41
N LEU A 160 19.88 -3.82 -12.17
CA LEU A 160 19.40 -5.03 -12.83
C LEU A 160 18.33 -5.69 -11.97
N VAL A 161 17.15 -5.93 -12.55
CA VAL A 161 16.03 -6.60 -11.88
C VAL A 161 15.51 -7.73 -12.77
N SER A 162 14.76 -8.67 -12.23
CA SER A 162 14.12 -9.70 -13.03
C SER A 162 13.14 -9.09 -14.04
N ALA A 163 13.11 -9.60 -15.26
CA ALA A 163 12.06 -9.27 -16.23
C ALA A 163 10.64 -9.58 -15.67
N TRP A 164 10.57 -10.49 -14.68
CA TRP A 164 9.34 -10.89 -14.00
C TRP A 164 9.27 -10.47 -12.53
N SER A 165 9.74 -9.27 -12.18
CA SER A 165 9.61 -8.67 -10.84
C SER A 165 8.20 -8.81 -10.23
N VAL A 166 8.11 -9.04 -8.91
CA VAL A 166 6.84 -9.10 -8.17
C VAL A 166 6.43 -7.71 -7.71
N ARG A 167 5.68 -6.98 -8.56
CA ARG A 167 5.27 -5.58 -8.30
C ARG A 167 3.79 -5.39 -7.95
N SER A 168 3.18 -6.40 -7.33
CA SER A 168 1.74 -6.42 -7.00
C SER A 168 1.45 -6.55 -5.51
N SER A 169 2.47 -6.45 -4.65
CA SER A 169 2.48 -7.02 -3.29
C SER A 169 2.18 -8.53 -3.28
N VAL A 170 2.16 -9.15 -2.10
CA VAL A 170 1.63 -10.51 -1.93
C VAL A 170 0.40 -10.42 -1.02
N ALA A 171 -0.79 -10.61 -1.57
CA ALA A 171 -2.04 -10.57 -0.81
C ALA A 171 -2.37 -11.98 -0.27
N VAL A 172 -2.81 -12.11 0.98
CA VAL A 172 -3.10 -13.41 1.59
C VAL A 172 -4.51 -13.42 2.13
N ASP A 173 -5.29 -14.43 1.76
CA ASP A 173 -6.63 -14.65 2.32
C ASP A 173 -7.04 -16.13 2.23
N GLY A 174 -7.64 -16.66 3.30
CA GLY A 174 -8.17 -18.02 3.36
C GLY A 174 -7.14 -19.12 3.09
N GLY A 175 -5.89 -18.94 3.53
CA GLY A 175 -4.79 -19.88 3.32
C GLY A 175 -4.17 -19.84 1.91
N THR A 176 -4.52 -18.85 1.09
CA THR A 176 -3.93 -18.66 -0.25
C THR A 176 -3.17 -17.33 -0.32
N ALA A 177 -1.96 -17.37 -0.86
CA ALA A 177 -1.16 -16.20 -1.22
C ALA A 177 -1.29 -15.91 -2.73
N TYR A 178 -1.61 -14.66 -3.07
CA TYR A 178 -1.82 -14.18 -4.43
C TYR A 178 -0.80 -13.10 -4.79
N PHE A 179 -0.21 -13.21 -5.97
CA PHE A 179 0.70 -12.20 -6.50
C PHE A 179 0.80 -12.30 -8.03
N THR A 180 1.24 -11.22 -8.65
CA THR A 180 1.65 -11.15 -10.06
C THR A 180 3.14 -10.92 -10.19
N SER A 181 3.73 -11.51 -11.22
CA SER A 181 5.14 -11.36 -11.54
C SER A 181 5.30 -10.97 -13.01
N GLY A 182 6.09 -9.93 -13.26
CA GLY A 182 6.25 -9.30 -14.57
C GLY A 182 5.32 -8.12 -14.81
N PHE A 183 5.83 -7.18 -15.60
CA PHE A 183 5.16 -5.92 -15.89
C PHE A 183 5.28 -5.50 -17.36
N PHE A 184 5.99 -6.27 -18.19
CA PHE A 184 6.05 -6.10 -19.64
C PHE A 184 5.12 -7.10 -20.33
N PRO A 185 3.94 -6.67 -20.83
CA PRO A 185 2.94 -7.61 -21.32
C PRO A 185 3.39 -8.45 -22.52
N HIS A 186 4.31 -7.90 -23.33
CA HIS A 186 4.88 -8.59 -24.50
C HIS A 186 5.85 -9.73 -24.09
N GLU A 187 6.40 -9.68 -22.88
CA GLU A 187 7.30 -10.71 -22.34
C GLU A 187 6.55 -11.74 -21.46
N GLY A 188 5.23 -11.59 -21.35
CA GLY A 188 4.40 -12.42 -20.48
C GLY A 188 4.35 -11.88 -19.05
N VAL A 189 3.16 -11.95 -18.45
CA VAL A 189 2.92 -11.64 -17.04
C VAL A 189 2.26 -12.85 -16.41
N TYR A 190 2.76 -13.22 -15.23
CA TYR A 190 2.22 -14.32 -14.44
C TYR A 190 1.32 -13.78 -13.33
N MET A 191 0.32 -14.59 -12.96
CA MET A 191 -0.39 -14.44 -11.69
C MET A 191 -0.45 -15.81 -11.04
N SER A 192 -0.09 -15.85 -9.77
CA SER A 192 -0.04 -17.06 -8.98
C SER A 192 -0.98 -16.93 -7.79
N ALA A 193 -1.71 -18.01 -7.53
CA ALA A 193 -2.38 -18.30 -6.28
C ALA A 193 -1.71 -19.56 -5.73
N VAL A 194 -1.01 -19.45 -4.60
CA VAL A 194 -0.26 -20.54 -3.98
C VAL A 194 -0.73 -20.78 -2.57
N ASP A 195 -0.55 -22.00 -2.08
CA ASP A 195 -0.79 -22.33 -0.68
C ASP A 195 0.08 -21.45 0.23
N ALA A 196 -0.54 -20.74 1.17
CA ALA A 196 0.15 -19.77 2.00
C ALA A 196 1.20 -20.43 2.93
N ILE A 197 0.99 -21.69 3.30
CA ILE A 197 1.90 -22.41 4.19
C ILE A 197 3.10 -22.99 3.42
N THR A 198 2.86 -23.51 2.22
CA THR A 198 3.85 -24.33 1.47
C THR A 198 4.40 -23.66 0.21
N GLY A 199 3.78 -22.58 -0.28
CA GLY A 199 4.18 -21.90 -1.51
C GLY A 199 3.87 -22.66 -2.80
N LYS A 200 3.10 -23.76 -2.73
CA LYS A 200 2.81 -24.65 -3.87
C LYS A 200 1.45 -24.36 -4.51
N ALA A 201 1.38 -24.53 -5.82
CA ALA A 201 0.12 -24.57 -6.55
C ALA A 201 -0.52 -25.97 -6.45
N THR A 202 -1.34 -26.22 -5.42
CA THR A 202 -2.16 -27.44 -5.30
C THR A 202 -3.42 -27.37 -6.17
N GLN A 203 -3.68 -28.41 -6.97
CA GLN A 203 -4.63 -28.42 -8.09
C GLN A 203 -6.09 -28.00 -7.81
N SER A 204 -6.58 -28.00 -6.57
CA SER A 204 -7.99 -27.69 -6.25
C SER A 204 -8.29 -26.21 -5.91
N ARG A 205 -7.31 -25.46 -5.39
CA ARG A 205 -7.50 -24.06 -4.92
C ARG A 205 -6.41 -23.09 -5.35
N HIS A 206 -5.29 -23.61 -5.85
CA HIS A 206 -4.10 -22.85 -6.15
C HIS A 206 -3.72 -23.08 -7.61
N TRP A 207 -3.35 -22.01 -8.28
CA TRP A 207 -3.24 -21.97 -9.73
C TRP A 207 -2.13 -21.00 -10.16
N LYS A 208 -1.69 -21.17 -11.40
CA LYS A 208 -0.74 -20.28 -12.06
C LYS A 208 -1.27 -19.95 -13.43
N GLN A 209 -1.42 -18.66 -13.71
CA GLN A 209 -1.83 -18.14 -15.01
C GLN A 209 -0.63 -17.46 -15.68
N HIS A 210 -0.56 -17.58 -16.99
CA HIS A 210 0.43 -16.92 -17.84
C HIS A 210 -0.30 -16.18 -18.98
N HIS A 211 0.35 -15.18 -19.57
CA HIS A 211 -0.23 -14.33 -20.63
C HIS A 211 -1.58 -13.71 -20.23
N LEU A 212 -1.59 -12.85 -19.22
CA LEU A 212 -2.78 -12.15 -18.71
C LEU A 212 -3.35 -11.07 -19.66
N ASN A 213 -3.23 -11.28 -20.97
CA ASN A 213 -3.84 -10.51 -22.04
C ASN A 213 -3.58 -8.99 -21.96
N LYS A 214 -2.30 -8.61 -22.10
CA LYS A 214 -1.82 -7.22 -22.25
C LYS A 214 -1.80 -6.33 -20.99
N GLY A 215 -2.03 -6.86 -19.79
CA GLY A 215 -1.95 -6.08 -18.54
C GLY A 215 -0.52 -5.88 -18.01
N SER A 216 -0.24 -4.70 -17.42
CA SER A 216 1.02 -4.36 -16.72
C SER A 216 0.69 -4.05 -15.26
N PHE A 217 0.57 -5.08 -14.44
CA PHE A 217 0.05 -4.96 -13.08
C PHE A 217 1.10 -4.42 -12.12
N GLN A 218 0.83 -3.26 -11.54
CA GLN A 218 1.73 -2.55 -10.63
C GLN A 218 0.92 -1.80 -9.59
N GLY A 219 1.14 -2.11 -8.31
CA GLY A 219 0.38 -1.55 -7.18
C GLY A 219 -0.14 -2.64 -6.25
N TYR A 220 -0.74 -2.25 -5.12
CA TYR A 220 -1.25 -3.21 -4.15
C TYR A 220 -2.50 -3.95 -4.69
N MET A 221 -2.42 -5.27 -4.77
CA MET A 221 -3.56 -6.15 -5.11
C MET A 221 -4.72 -5.98 -4.13
N LEU A 222 -5.96 -6.11 -4.62
CA LEU A 222 -7.15 -6.14 -3.78
C LEU A 222 -7.93 -7.44 -3.98
N LEU A 223 -8.54 -7.93 -2.91
CA LEU A 223 -9.34 -9.15 -2.91
C LEU A 223 -10.76 -8.87 -2.45
N SER A 224 -11.73 -9.48 -3.15
CA SER A 224 -13.07 -9.73 -2.63
C SER A 224 -13.28 -11.23 -2.46
N ASN A 225 -14.47 -11.63 -2.02
CA ASN A 225 -14.84 -13.04 -1.87
C ASN A 225 -14.72 -13.82 -3.18
N SER A 226 -14.94 -13.18 -4.33
CA SER A 226 -15.00 -13.84 -5.64
C SER A 226 -14.00 -13.32 -6.66
N ARG A 227 -13.37 -12.16 -6.43
CA ARG A 227 -12.53 -11.51 -7.44
C ARG A 227 -11.20 -11.01 -6.88
N ILE A 228 -10.21 -10.97 -7.77
CA ILE A 228 -8.95 -10.27 -7.58
C ILE A 228 -9.00 -9.00 -8.43
N TYR A 229 -8.57 -7.88 -7.89
CA TYR A 229 -8.44 -6.60 -8.59
C TYR A 229 -6.98 -6.18 -8.62
N MET A 230 -6.47 -5.88 -9.80
CA MET A 230 -5.10 -5.41 -9.97
C MET A 230 -5.05 -4.01 -10.56
N PRO A 231 -4.49 -3.04 -9.82
CA PRO A 231 -4.08 -1.77 -10.39
C PRO A 231 -3.12 -1.97 -11.57
N GLY A 232 -3.37 -1.20 -12.64
CA GLY A 232 -2.70 -1.37 -13.94
C GLY A 232 -1.64 -0.33 -14.24
N GLY A 233 -1.31 0.54 -13.28
CA GLY A 233 -0.30 1.59 -13.41
C GLY A 233 -0.60 2.61 -14.51
N ARG A 234 -0.24 2.28 -15.75
CA ARG A 234 -0.56 3.07 -16.96
C ARG A 234 -1.91 2.70 -17.60
N SER A 235 -2.66 1.80 -16.97
CA SER A 235 -3.98 1.36 -17.38
C SER A 235 -4.93 1.39 -16.18
N THR A 236 -6.24 1.43 -16.43
CA THR A 236 -7.24 1.25 -15.38
C THR A 236 -7.15 -0.18 -14.82
N PRO A 237 -7.67 -0.44 -13.61
CA PRO A 237 -7.52 -1.75 -12.99
C PRO A 237 -8.18 -2.87 -13.81
N PHE A 238 -7.64 -4.08 -13.64
CA PHE A 238 -8.18 -5.31 -14.18
C PHE A 238 -8.80 -6.13 -13.06
N TYR A 239 -9.74 -7.01 -13.40
CA TYR A 239 -10.32 -7.92 -12.43
C TYR A 239 -10.43 -9.35 -12.96
N PHE A 240 -10.23 -10.30 -12.06
CA PHE A 240 -10.06 -11.72 -12.33
C PHE A 240 -10.96 -12.52 -11.40
N ASP A 241 -11.39 -13.69 -11.86
CA ASP A 241 -12.04 -14.68 -11.01
C ASP A 241 -11.01 -15.23 -10.02
N ARG A 242 -11.30 -15.14 -8.72
CA ARG A 242 -10.33 -15.49 -7.67
C ARG A 242 -10.03 -16.99 -7.61
N ARG A 243 -10.99 -17.83 -7.96
CA ARG A 243 -10.87 -19.29 -7.89
C ARG A 243 -10.05 -19.87 -9.03
N THR A 244 -10.14 -19.26 -10.21
CA THR A 244 -9.55 -19.79 -11.45
C THR A 244 -8.40 -18.93 -11.98
N GLY A 245 -8.30 -17.67 -11.56
CA GLY A 245 -7.38 -16.68 -12.13
C GLY A 245 -7.79 -16.18 -13.52
N LYS A 246 -8.95 -16.61 -14.04
CA LYS A 246 -9.42 -16.18 -15.36
C LYS A 246 -9.73 -14.69 -15.34
N ARG A 247 -9.20 -13.95 -16.32
CA ARG A 247 -9.54 -12.53 -16.50
C ARG A 247 -11.03 -12.39 -16.82
N LEU A 248 -11.72 -11.57 -16.03
CA LEU A 248 -13.14 -11.25 -16.23
C LEU A 248 -13.31 -9.93 -17.00
N GLY A 249 -12.43 -8.95 -16.77
CA GLY A 249 -12.49 -7.68 -17.49
C GLY A 249 -11.51 -6.63 -16.95
N HIS A 250 -11.77 -5.37 -17.31
CA HIS A 250 -11.07 -4.19 -16.80
C HIS A 250 -12.04 -3.01 -16.73
N PHE A 251 -11.70 -2.00 -15.93
CA PHE A 251 -12.55 -0.80 -15.76
C PHE A 251 -12.35 0.18 -16.93
N ALA A 252 -12.91 -0.17 -18.09
CA ALA A 252 -12.72 0.57 -19.35
C ALA A 252 -13.35 1.98 -19.33
N LYS A 253 -14.40 2.17 -18.54
CA LYS A 253 -15.14 3.43 -18.43
C LYS A 253 -14.59 4.26 -17.27
N GLY A 254 -13.46 4.95 -17.47
CA GLY A 254 -12.85 5.76 -16.41
C GLY A 254 -11.48 6.31 -16.78
N GLY A 255 -11.10 7.46 -16.20
CA GLY A 255 -9.80 8.08 -16.43
C GLY A 255 -8.76 7.75 -15.37
N GLY A 256 -9.18 7.25 -14.19
CA GLY A 256 -8.30 6.98 -13.05
C GLY A 256 -7.34 5.82 -13.31
N MET A 257 -6.17 6.11 -13.85
CA MET A 257 -5.06 5.14 -13.90
C MET A 257 -4.22 5.27 -12.64
N GLY A 258 -3.27 4.38 -12.43
CA GLY A 258 -2.31 4.48 -11.33
C GLY A 258 -2.25 3.21 -10.49
N SER A 259 -1.73 3.38 -9.29
CA SER A 259 -1.42 2.29 -8.36
C SER A 259 -2.28 2.29 -7.09
N PHE A 260 -3.06 3.34 -6.86
CA PHE A 260 -4.01 3.38 -5.75
C PHE A 260 -5.36 2.80 -6.18
N ALA A 261 -5.88 1.91 -5.33
CA ALA A 261 -7.25 1.49 -5.37
C ALA A 261 -7.71 1.05 -3.98
N LEU A 262 -9.02 1.09 -3.75
CA LEU A 262 -9.70 0.50 -2.59
C LEU A 262 -11.01 -0.14 -3.04
N LEU A 263 -11.50 -1.10 -2.26
CA LEU A 263 -12.85 -1.65 -2.38
C LEU A 263 -13.70 -1.18 -1.21
N ALA A 264 -14.90 -0.70 -1.52
CA ALA A 264 -15.91 -0.37 -0.54
C ALA A 264 -17.28 -0.45 -1.20
N ASP A 265 -18.32 -0.86 -0.47
CA ASP A 265 -19.72 -0.79 -0.92
C ASP A 265 -20.02 -1.48 -2.25
N ASN A 266 -19.36 -2.61 -2.50
CA ASN A 266 -19.45 -3.30 -3.80
C ASN A 266 -19.09 -2.37 -4.97
N ARG A 267 -18.07 -1.52 -4.76
CA ARG A 267 -17.47 -0.59 -5.71
C ARG A 267 -15.96 -0.62 -5.56
N ILE A 268 -15.29 -0.14 -6.59
CA ILE A 268 -13.88 0.16 -6.57
C ILE A 268 -13.71 1.68 -6.69
N VAL A 269 -12.78 2.23 -5.91
CA VAL A 269 -12.22 3.56 -6.18
C VAL A 269 -10.79 3.34 -6.64
N HIS A 270 -10.39 3.93 -7.75
CA HIS A 270 -9.06 3.73 -8.33
C HIS A 270 -8.50 5.00 -8.96
N GLY A 271 -7.18 5.13 -8.95
CA GLY A 271 -6.48 6.32 -9.40
C GLY A 271 -5.21 6.55 -8.57
N PRO A 272 -4.87 7.81 -8.24
CA PRO A 272 -5.06 8.95 -9.11
C PRO A 272 -4.02 8.90 -10.24
N ALA A 273 -4.49 9.10 -11.46
CA ALA A 273 -3.66 9.59 -12.54
C ALA A 273 -4.58 10.16 -13.62
N ASP A 274 -4.52 11.46 -13.81
CA ASP A 274 -4.63 12.03 -15.15
C ASP A 274 -3.23 12.60 -15.50
N ARG A 275 -3.08 13.17 -16.70
CA ARG A 275 -1.85 13.86 -17.11
C ARG A 275 -1.77 15.31 -16.57
N SER A 276 -2.66 15.71 -15.65
CA SER A 276 -3.02 17.12 -15.42
C SER A 276 -3.57 17.55 -14.03
N GLY A 277 -3.61 16.70 -13.00
CA GLY A 277 -4.23 16.99 -11.69
C GLY A 277 -4.56 15.81 -10.75
N GLY A 278 -4.60 14.55 -11.21
CA GLY A 278 -4.94 13.37 -10.40
C GLY A 278 -6.45 13.18 -10.22
N VAL A 279 -7.01 12.12 -10.81
CA VAL A 279 -8.46 11.81 -10.70
C VAL A 279 -8.63 10.44 -10.05
N LEU A 280 -9.35 10.39 -8.92
CA LEU A 280 -9.90 9.13 -8.41
C LEU A 280 -11.24 8.87 -9.12
N THR A 281 -11.37 7.69 -9.70
CA THR A 281 -12.60 7.20 -10.34
C THR A 281 -13.27 6.20 -9.42
N GLU A 282 -14.55 6.41 -9.13
CA GLU A 282 -15.40 5.44 -8.47
C GLU A 282 -16.19 4.68 -9.54
N ALA A 283 -16.16 3.35 -9.48
CA ALA A 283 -16.88 2.48 -10.41
C ALA A 283 -17.57 1.33 -9.67
N SER A 284 -18.74 0.94 -10.17
CA SER A 284 -19.38 -0.32 -9.80
C SER A 284 -18.51 -1.50 -10.21
N LEU A 285 -18.64 -2.67 -9.55
CA LEU A 285 -17.85 -3.85 -9.92
C LEU A 285 -18.21 -4.46 -11.29
N SER A 286 -19.27 -3.99 -11.95
CA SER A 286 -19.54 -4.30 -13.37
C SER A 286 -18.69 -3.45 -14.33
N GLY A 287 -18.07 -2.37 -13.84
CA GLY A 287 -17.23 -1.48 -14.63
C GLY A 287 -17.87 -0.16 -15.00
N ASP A 288 -19.10 0.12 -14.52
CA ASP A 288 -19.76 1.39 -14.81
C ASP A 288 -19.28 2.50 -13.87
N LYS A 289 -18.85 3.60 -14.46
CA LYS A 289 -18.41 4.80 -13.73
C LYS A 289 -19.56 5.39 -12.93
N VAL A 290 -19.34 5.60 -11.64
CA VAL A 290 -20.30 6.23 -10.72
C VAL A 290 -19.93 7.69 -10.48
N ALA A 291 -18.66 7.98 -10.20
CA ALA A 291 -18.19 9.33 -9.90
C ALA A 291 -16.72 9.53 -10.28
N SER A 292 -16.30 10.79 -10.33
CA SER A 292 -14.91 11.20 -10.50
C SER A 292 -14.59 12.32 -9.52
N HIS A 293 -13.43 12.21 -8.87
CA HIS A 293 -12.95 13.16 -7.88
C HIS A 293 -11.63 13.75 -8.36
N THR A 294 -11.68 15.02 -8.76
CA THR A 294 -10.51 15.78 -9.24
C THR A 294 -9.61 16.19 -8.09
N ASP A 295 -8.30 16.21 -8.35
CA ASP A 295 -7.22 16.55 -7.40
C ASP A 295 -7.17 15.65 -6.15
N ALA A 296 -7.89 14.53 -6.20
CA ALA A 296 -7.97 13.56 -5.12
C ALA A 296 -6.70 12.69 -5.11
N LEU A 297 -6.07 12.61 -3.94
CA LEU A 297 -4.84 11.85 -3.72
C LEU A 297 -5.11 10.54 -2.97
N ASP A 298 -6.05 10.58 -2.03
CA ASP A 298 -6.41 9.45 -1.17
C ASP A 298 -7.90 9.54 -0.80
N MET A 299 -8.49 8.40 -0.46
CA MET A 299 -9.86 8.30 0.03
C MET A 299 -9.99 7.21 1.10
N ILE A 300 -10.81 7.46 2.11
CA ILE A 300 -11.34 6.45 3.02
C ILE A 300 -12.85 6.40 2.84
N VAL A 301 -13.42 5.20 2.78
CA VAL A 301 -14.88 4.98 2.76
C VAL A 301 -15.25 4.21 4.02
N ASP A 302 -15.62 4.95 5.06
CA ASP A 302 -16.11 4.39 6.33
C ASP A 302 -17.61 4.10 6.26
N ALA A 303 -18.13 3.31 7.19
CA ALA A 303 -19.55 3.04 7.31
C ALA A 303 -20.39 4.34 7.42
N ARG A 304 -19.87 5.40 8.05
CA ARG A 304 -20.60 6.65 8.32
C ARG A 304 -20.40 7.73 7.27
N ALA A 305 -19.20 7.85 6.71
CA ALA A 305 -18.83 8.92 5.80
C ALA A 305 -17.67 8.51 4.88
N MET A 306 -17.48 9.28 3.81
CA MET A 306 -16.28 9.20 2.98
C MET A 306 -15.37 10.38 3.31
N PHE A 307 -14.06 10.15 3.36
CA PHE A 307 -13.05 11.18 3.54
C PHE A 307 -12.21 11.25 2.27
N LEU A 308 -12.22 12.41 1.61
CA LEU A 308 -11.46 12.67 0.39
C LEU A 308 -10.32 13.61 0.70
N LEU A 309 -9.09 13.18 0.42
CA LEU A 309 -7.89 14.00 0.59
C LEU A 309 -7.44 14.56 -0.75
N THR A 310 -7.15 15.85 -0.77
CA THR A 310 -6.40 16.54 -1.82
C THR A 310 -5.10 17.08 -1.23
N ALA A 311 -4.25 17.71 -2.05
CA ALA A 311 -3.03 18.35 -1.57
C ALA A 311 -3.30 19.51 -0.57
N ASN A 312 -4.49 20.12 -0.62
CA ASN A 312 -4.82 21.36 0.10
C ASN A 312 -5.94 21.24 1.14
N LYS A 313 -6.66 20.11 1.19
CA LYS A 313 -7.74 19.90 2.17
C LYS A 313 -8.09 18.42 2.31
N VAL A 314 -8.78 18.12 3.41
CA VAL A 314 -9.55 16.89 3.55
C VAL A 314 -11.02 17.23 3.73
N THR A 315 -11.89 16.55 2.99
CA THR A 315 -13.34 16.76 3.01
C THR A 315 -14.04 15.48 3.45
N ALA A 316 -14.86 15.56 4.49
CA ALA A 316 -15.81 14.50 4.80
C ALA A 316 -17.11 14.71 4.02
N MET A 317 -17.69 13.63 3.51
CA MET A 317 -18.91 13.68 2.71
C MET A 317 -19.84 12.50 2.98
N THR A 318 -21.13 12.70 2.73
CA THR A 318 -22.14 11.63 2.79
C THR A 318 -21.88 10.59 1.71
N ARG A 319 -22.16 9.31 2.00
CA ARG A 319 -21.93 8.20 1.07
C ARG A 319 -22.90 8.19 -0.12
N SER A 320 -24.17 8.50 0.13
CA SER A 320 -25.23 8.46 -0.89
C SER A 320 -25.16 9.67 -1.82
N SER A 321 -25.19 10.88 -1.26
CA SER A 321 -25.28 12.12 -2.02
C SER A 321 -23.94 12.84 -2.27
N ARG A 322 -22.82 12.36 -1.70
CA ARG A 322 -21.50 13.02 -1.77
C ARG A 322 -21.54 14.48 -1.30
N ARG A 323 -22.51 14.83 -0.46
CA ARG A 323 -22.64 16.16 0.12
C ARG A 323 -21.56 16.33 1.17
N ALA A 324 -20.79 17.40 1.08
CA ALA A 324 -19.81 17.75 2.09
C ALA A 324 -20.49 17.89 3.47
N LEU A 325 -19.94 17.22 4.47
CA LEU A 325 -20.30 17.34 5.88
C LEU A 325 -19.46 18.43 6.53
N TRP A 326 -18.15 18.41 6.25
CA TRP A 326 -17.18 19.41 6.67
C TRP A 326 -15.95 19.34 5.75
N SER A 327 -15.15 20.41 5.75
CA SER A 327 -13.88 20.47 5.03
C SER A 327 -12.83 21.16 5.91
N GLN A 328 -11.66 20.55 6.03
CA GLN A 328 -10.54 21.06 6.81
C GLN A 328 -9.36 21.37 5.87
N PRO A 329 -8.81 22.60 5.87
CA PRO A 329 -7.57 22.90 5.14
C PRO A 329 -6.41 22.03 5.64
N ILE A 330 -5.63 21.51 4.70
CA ILE A 330 -4.45 20.68 4.95
C ILE A 330 -3.33 21.19 4.06
N GLU A 331 -2.14 21.36 4.60
CA GLU A 331 -0.99 21.73 3.80
C GLU A 331 -0.28 20.45 3.31
N ALA A 332 -0.14 20.33 1.98
CA ALA A 332 0.57 19.24 1.32
C ALA A 332 0.14 17.84 1.81
N GLY A 333 -1.17 17.55 1.80
CA GLY A 333 -1.71 16.25 2.21
C GLY A 333 -1.25 15.10 1.30
N ASN A 334 -0.97 13.93 1.88
CA ASN A 334 -0.46 12.76 1.15
C ASN A 334 -1.10 11.42 1.51
N ALA A 335 -1.57 11.21 2.75
CA ALA A 335 -2.08 9.91 3.18
C ALA A 335 -3.19 10.04 4.24
N LEU A 336 -4.11 9.07 4.27
CA LEU A 336 -5.17 8.94 5.28
C LEU A 336 -5.12 7.59 6.01
N ALA A 337 -5.47 7.62 7.30
CA ALA A 337 -5.87 6.44 8.07
C ALA A 337 -6.98 6.82 9.07
N LEU A 338 -7.97 5.96 9.27
CA LEU A 338 -9.04 6.17 10.24
C LEU A 338 -8.91 5.15 11.38
N ALA A 339 -8.82 5.63 12.61
CA ALA A 339 -8.76 4.79 13.81
C ALA A 339 -9.91 5.18 14.75
N GLY A 340 -10.95 4.34 14.79
CA GLY A 340 -12.16 4.61 15.55
C GLY A 340 -12.86 5.90 15.08
N ARG A 341 -12.68 7.00 15.82
CA ARG A 341 -13.24 8.33 15.48
C ARG A 341 -12.18 9.36 15.09
N THR A 342 -10.92 8.95 14.99
CA THR A 342 -9.79 9.84 14.72
C THR A 342 -9.30 9.62 13.30
N LEU A 343 -9.41 10.64 12.45
CA LEU A 343 -8.86 10.64 11.11
C LEU A 343 -7.43 11.19 11.15
N PHE A 344 -6.45 10.34 10.85
CA PHE A 344 -5.07 10.75 10.69
C PHE A 344 -4.81 11.20 9.25
N VAL A 345 -4.13 12.33 9.11
CA VAL A 345 -3.77 12.93 7.83
C VAL A 345 -2.26 13.16 7.79
N GLY A 346 -1.59 12.48 6.88
CA GLY A 346 -0.17 12.66 6.60
C GLY A 346 0.04 13.86 5.68
N SER A 347 0.99 14.72 6.04
CA SER A 347 1.36 15.95 5.33
C SER A 347 2.88 16.03 5.15
N ARG A 348 3.37 17.12 4.54
CA ARG A 348 4.79 17.46 4.60
C ARG A 348 5.17 17.87 6.03
N ASP A 349 6.22 17.25 6.54
CA ASP A 349 6.86 17.43 7.85
C ASP A 349 5.93 17.23 9.06
N LYS A 350 4.73 16.69 8.84
CA LYS A 350 3.66 16.65 9.84
C LYS A 350 2.70 15.50 9.60
N VAL A 351 2.15 14.98 10.69
CA VAL A 351 0.92 14.19 10.73
C VAL A 351 -0.09 14.87 11.66
N SER A 352 -1.36 14.93 11.26
CA SER A 352 -2.43 15.58 12.03
C SER A 352 -3.50 14.56 12.38
N ALA A 353 -4.08 14.64 13.57
CA ALA A 353 -5.25 13.89 13.99
C ALA A 353 -6.47 14.82 14.01
N LEU A 354 -7.52 14.46 13.28
CA LEU A 354 -8.78 15.20 13.21
C LEU A 354 -9.91 14.37 13.81
N ASP A 355 -10.89 15.02 14.44
CA ASP A 355 -12.16 14.38 14.78
C ASP A 355 -12.93 14.10 13.48
N ALA A 356 -13.18 12.81 13.19
CA ALA A 356 -13.83 12.39 11.96
C ALA A 356 -15.25 12.97 11.79
N ALA A 357 -15.93 13.37 12.86
CA ALA A 357 -17.30 13.88 12.79
C ALA A 357 -17.40 15.36 12.44
N ASN A 358 -16.38 16.17 12.77
CA ASN A 358 -16.45 17.63 12.60
C ASN A 358 -15.18 18.27 12.00
N GLY A 359 -14.13 17.50 11.77
CA GLY A 359 -12.88 17.96 11.15
C GLY A 359 -11.96 18.74 12.10
N ARG A 360 -12.34 18.93 13.38
CA ARG A 360 -11.53 19.66 14.36
C ARG A 360 -10.20 18.94 14.59
N THR A 361 -9.10 19.67 14.48
CA THR A 361 -7.77 19.16 14.84
C THR A 361 -7.71 18.84 16.32
N LEU A 362 -7.35 17.60 16.63
CA LEU A 362 -7.20 17.06 17.98
C LEU A 362 -5.73 17.01 18.41
N TRP A 363 -4.81 16.77 17.46
CA TRP A 363 -3.39 16.61 17.75
C TRP A 363 -2.55 16.77 16.46
N ASN A 364 -1.27 17.12 16.60
CA ASN A 364 -0.29 17.11 15.53
C ASN A 364 1.03 16.49 16.02
N GLY A 365 1.73 15.80 15.14
CA GLY A 365 3.09 15.32 15.35
C GLY A 365 3.99 15.68 14.18
N THR A 366 5.27 15.92 14.46
CA THR A 366 6.29 16.23 13.45
C THR A 366 6.96 14.96 12.96
N VAL A 367 7.16 14.84 11.65
CA VAL A 367 7.89 13.75 11.01
C VAL A 367 8.86 14.31 9.97
N PRO A 368 9.95 13.61 9.59
CA PRO A 368 10.84 14.10 8.56
C PRO A 368 10.25 13.87 7.15
N GLY A 369 10.15 14.91 6.33
CA GLY A 369 9.69 14.80 4.95
C GLY A 369 8.19 14.56 4.82
N ARG A 370 7.74 13.99 3.70
CA ARG A 370 6.31 13.73 3.45
C ARG A 370 5.87 12.44 4.13
N ALA A 371 4.82 12.50 4.95
CA ALA A 371 4.16 11.33 5.51
C ALA A 371 3.33 10.62 4.44
N LEU A 372 3.82 9.50 3.89
CA LEU A 372 3.21 8.78 2.77
C LEU A 372 2.52 7.47 3.18
N GLY A 373 2.86 6.91 4.35
CA GLY A 373 2.23 5.71 4.88
C GLY A 373 1.75 5.95 6.31
N LEU A 374 0.53 5.50 6.62
CA LEU A 374 -0.04 5.54 7.95
C LEU A 374 -0.54 4.15 8.31
N ALA A 375 -0.17 3.66 9.49
CA ALA A 375 -0.69 2.42 10.06
C ALA A 375 -0.98 2.63 11.54
N VAL A 376 -2.09 2.06 12.03
CA VAL A 376 -2.46 2.14 13.45
C VAL A 376 -2.57 0.74 14.01
N ALA A 377 -1.68 0.41 14.92
CA ALA A 377 -1.62 -0.88 15.59
C ALA A 377 -0.89 -0.74 16.91
N ASN A 378 -1.14 -1.68 17.84
CA ASN A 378 -0.43 -1.74 19.12
C ASN A 378 -0.42 -0.43 19.93
N GLY A 379 -1.57 0.25 20.00
CA GLY A 379 -1.71 1.52 20.72
C GLY A 379 -0.95 2.68 20.09
N ALA A 380 -0.43 2.52 18.87
CA ALA A 380 0.41 3.50 18.21
C ALA A 380 -0.01 3.81 16.78
N LEU A 381 0.35 5.03 16.36
CA LEU A 381 0.38 5.46 14.98
C LEU A 381 1.80 5.32 14.45
N LEU A 382 1.98 4.52 13.41
CA LEU A 382 3.19 4.41 12.62
C LEU A 382 3.08 5.30 11.39
N VAL A 383 4.11 6.09 11.13
CA VAL A 383 4.19 7.03 10.00
C VAL A 383 5.43 6.73 9.17
N SER A 384 5.23 6.26 7.94
CA SER A 384 6.29 6.05 6.96
C SER A 384 6.45 7.29 6.08
N THR A 385 7.68 7.74 5.88
CA THR A 385 7.97 8.98 5.13
C THR A 385 8.76 8.73 3.85
N ASP A 386 8.84 9.76 3.00
CA ASP A 386 9.63 9.72 1.76
C ASP A 386 11.15 9.78 1.97
N THR A 387 11.60 10.09 3.19
CA THR A 387 13.00 9.89 3.61
C THR A 387 13.28 8.43 3.99
N GLY A 388 12.25 7.58 4.00
CA GLY A 388 12.28 6.20 4.47
C GLY A 388 12.22 6.05 5.99
N ALA A 389 12.10 7.16 6.73
CA ALA A 389 11.92 7.07 8.17
C ALA A 389 10.57 6.42 8.51
N ILE A 390 10.56 5.65 9.61
CA ILE A 390 9.32 5.17 10.24
C ILE A 390 9.29 5.76 11.65
N VAL A 391 8.26 6.55 11.94
CA VAL A 391 8.06 7.21 13.23
C VAL A 391 6.87 6.59 13.95
N SER A 392 7.04 6.22 15.22
CA SER A 392 5.96 5.71 16.07
C SER A 392 5.51 6.76 17.07
N PHE A 393 4.20 6.98 17.17
CA PHE A 393 3.56 7.82 18.16
C PHE A 393 2.57 7.00 19.00
N GLY A 394 2.68 7.02 20.32
CA GLY A 394 1.77 6.33 21.24
C GLY A 394 1.61 7.07 22.58
N GLN A 395 1.12 6.40 23.63
CA GLN A 395 1.02 7.03 24.94
C GLN A 395 2.41 7.28 25.54
N ALA A 396 2.51 8.30 26.38
CA ALA A 396 3.72 8.57 27.15
C ALA A 396 4.11 7.40 28.07
N SER A 397 3.13 6.62 28.53
CA SER A 397 3.34 5.41 29.34
C SER A 397 3.92 4.23 28.55
N ASP A 398 3.85 4.26 27.23
CA ASP A 398 4.30 3.18 26.36
C ASP A 398 5.78 3.30 26.00
N GLN A 399 6.49 4.25 26.62
CA GLN A 399 7.95 4.27 26.62
C GLN A 399 8.40 2.91 27.17
N PRO A 400 9.34 2.21 26.50
CA PRO A 400 9.87 0.97 27.05
C PRO A 400 10.35 1.29 28.45
N SER A 401 9.66 0.70 29.44
CA SER A 401 10.03 0.88 30.83
C SER A 401 11.53 0.57 30.91
N ALA A 402 12.31 1.51 31.44
CA ALA A 402 13.76 1.40 31.56
C ALA A 402 14.23 0.26 32.50
N TRP A 403 13.38 -0.75 32.73
CA TRP A 403 13.67 -1.99 33.40
C TRP A 403 14.23 -2.99 32.39
N ILE A 404 15.49 -2.75 31.99
CA ILE A 404 16.43 -3.86 31.78
C ILE A 404 16.84 -4.34 33.18
N LEU A 405 16.75 -5.65 33.40
CA LEU A 405 17.48 -6.55 34.33
C LEU A 405 16.59 -7.82 34.41
N TYR A 406 16.98 -9.02 33.98
CA TYR A 406 18.28 -9.71 34.04
C TYR A 406 18.60 -10.47 32.75
#